data_AF-A0A510L7G0-F1
#
_entry.id   AF-A0A510L7G0-F1
#
_cell.length_a   1.000
_cell.length_b   1.000
_cell.length_c   1.000
_cell.angle_alpha   90.00
_cell.angle_beta   90.00
_cell.angle_gamma   90.00
#
_symmetry.space_group_name_H-M   'P 1'
#
loop_
_entity.id
_entity.type
_entity.pdbx_description
1 polymer ?
#
loop_
_entity_poly.entity_id
_entity_poly.type
_entity_poly.pdbx_seq_one_letter_code
_entity_poly.pdbx_strand_id
1 'polypeptide(L)'
;MIESMVLKLSEAGIEKSSLAEIAKSVENKNMNTSELDEPIVKEIGLSNEEKNILKENGMSDSLIENAIKDKNGTIQLKTLNSWLEGIKHDTTLVAYNKKSIEVGGLKVEGVFPEFESVFDTKLSKENYNATDKNQFKECNSKLKETVQNDEILRKNFNEQQLEMIENGETPRGYTWHHNEKIGEMQLVKTDVHNKTAHTGGKAIWGGGQENR
;
A
#
# COMPACT_ATOMS: atom_id res chain seq x y z
N MET A 1 16.02 57.30 -7.81
CA MET A 1 16.42 57.07 -6.40
C MET A 1 15.62 55.90 -5.82
N ILE A 2 15.88 54.68 -6.30
CA ILE A 2 15.28 53.43 -5.78
C ILE A 2 16.43 52.41 -5.65
N GLU A 3 17.51 52.81 -4.99
CA GLU A 3 18.68 51.95 -4.73
C GLU A 3 18.95 51.79 -3.22
N SER A 4 18.04 52.27 -2.36
CA SER A 4 18.27 52.34 -0.91
C SER A 4 17.43 51.38 -0.06
N MET A 5 16.76 50.38 -0.65
CA MET A 5 15.90 49.47 0.13
C MET A 5 16.25 47.97 0.00
N VAL A 6 17.39 47.64 -0.64
CA VAL A 6 17.85 46.24 -0.74
C VAL A 6 18.86 45.88 0.37
N LEU A 7 19.42 46.86 1.07
CA LEU A 7 20.28 46.63 2.24
C LEU A 7 19.53 46.96 3.53
N LYS A 8 18.80 45.99 4.09
CA LYS A 8 18.58 45.79 5.55
C LYS A 8 17.58 44.67 5.88
N LEU A 9 17.68 43.53 5.18
CA LEU A 9 17.04 42.29 5.62
C LEU A 9 18.06 41.16 5.87
N SER A 10 19.35 41.48 5.93
CA SER A 10 20.43 40.52 6.21
C SER A 10 20.68 40.27 7.70
N GLU A 11 19.82 40.72 8.61
CA GLU A 11 19.97 40.48 10.05
C GLU A 11 18.64 40.10 10.70
N ALA A 12 18.09 38.97 10.28
CA ALA A 12 17.26 38.11 11.11
C ALA A 12 17.33 36.72 10.51
N GLY A 13 17.88 35.75 11.24
CA GLY A 13 17.89 34.34 10.86
C GLY A 13 16.47 33.77 10.82
N ILE A 14 15.76 34.07 9.73
CA ILE A 14 14.50 33.43 9.38
C ILE A 14 14.89 32.27 8.48
N GLU A 15 14.95 31.07 9.05
CA GLU A 15 14.91 29.84 8.28
C GLU A 15 13.84 29.99 7.20
N LYS A 16 14.22 29.76 5.94
CA LYS A 16 13.27 29.71 4.83
C LYS A 16 12.21 28.68 5.19
N SER A 17 11.02 29.15 5.51
CA SER A 17 9.89 28.29 5.84
C SER A 17 9.64 27.32 4.68
N SER A 18 9.53 26.04 4.99
CA SER A 18 9.18 24.99 4.01
C SER A 18 7.89 25.33 3.25
N LEU A 19 6.97 26.07 3.88
CA LEU A 19 5.75 26.56 3.25
C LEU A 19 6.01 27.53 2.10
N ALA A 20 7.07 28.35 2.18
CA ALA A 20 7.43 29.28 1.10
C ALA A 20 8.05 28.56 -0.10
N GLU A 21 8.76 27.46 0.13
CA GLU A 21 9.27 26.59 -0.94
C GLU A 21 8.15 25.74 -1.56
N ILE A 22 7.22 25.23 -0.74
CA ILE A 22 6.02 24.55 -1.21
C ILE A 22 5.17 25.50 -2.07
N ALA A 23 4.93 26.74 -1.62
CA ALA A 23 4.15 27.73 -2.37
C ALA A 23 4.79 28.06 -3.74
N LYS A 24 6.11 28.20 -3.80
CA LYS A 24 6.83 28.39 -5.08
C LYS A 24 6.80 27.17 -5.98
N SER A 25 6.72 25.95 -5.42
CA SER A 25 6.54 24.73 -6.21
C SER A 25 5.14 24.62 -6.83
N VAL A 26 4.13 25.19 -6.16
CA VAL A 26 2.73 25.22 -6.63
C VAL A 26 2.55 26.23 -7.76
N GLU A 27 3.20 27.40 -7.71
CA GLU A 27 3.16 28.39 -8.80
C GLU A 27 3.78 27.89 -10.12
N ASN A 28 4.72 26.93 -10.05
CA ASN A 28 5.34 26.31 -11.22
C ASN A 28 4.61 25.07 -11.74
N LYS A 29 3.54 24.61 -11.08
CA LYS A 29 2.59 23.68 -11.71
C LYS A 29 1.70 24.51 -12.60
N ASN A 30 2.03 24.52 -13.89
CA ASN A 30 1.15 25.01 -14.95
C ASN A 30 -0.14 24.17 -14.89
N MET A 31 -1.12 24.58 -14.08
CA MET A 31 -2.42 23.90 -13.98
C MET A 31 -3.05 23.96 -15.36
N ASN A 32 -3.20 22.80 -15.99
CA ASN A 32 -3.83 22.71 -17.29
C ASN A 32 -5.32 23.01 -17.12
N THR A 33 -5.72 24.25 -17.39
CA THR A 33 -7.12 24.69 -17.25
C THR A 33 -8.07 23.97 -18.21
N SER A 34 -7.56 23.20 -19.18
CA SER A 34 -8.40 22.38 -20.05
C SER A 34 -9.09 21.21 -19.33
N GLU A 35 -8.63 20.83 -18.13
CA GLU A 35 -9.31 19.82 -17.29
C GLU A 35 -10.54 20.38 -16.56
N LEU A 36 -10.70 21.71 -16.50
CA LEU A 36 -11.86 22.36 -15.88
C LEU A 36 -13.11 22.34 -16.79
N ASP A 37 -12.91 22.14 -18.09
CA ASP A 37 -13.97 22.02 -19.10
C ASP A 37 -14.43 20.56 -19.31
N GLU A 38 -13.80 19.58 -18.64
CA GLU A 38 -14.38 18.24 -18.58
C GLU A 38 -15.70 18.29 -17.79
N PRO A 39 -16.81 17.75 -18.33
CA PRO A 39 -18.05 17.68 -17.59
C PRO A 39 -17.79 16.97 -16.27
N ILE A 40 -18.21 17.55 -15.15
CA ILE A 40 -18.13 16.94 -13.81
C ILE A 40 -18.71 15.54 -13.92
N VAL A 41 -17.82 14.54 -13.98
CA VAL A 41 -18.20 13.15 -14.17
C VAL A 41 -18.92 12.77 -12.89
N LYS A 42 -20.23 12.52 -12.97
CA LYS A 42 -20.97 11.96 -11.83
C LYS A 42 -20.26 10.66 -11.45
N GLU A 43 -19.58 10.65 -10.31
CA GLU A 43 -19.14 9.42 -9.66
C GLU A 43 -20.37 8.53 -9.50
N ILE A 44 -20.40 7.40 -10.20
CA ILE A 44 -21.48 6.44 -10.09
C ILE A 44 -21.07 5.50 -8.96
N GLY A 45 -21.84 5.50 -7.86
CA GLY A 45 -21.68 4.52 -6.80
C GLY A 45 -21.84 3.09 -7.33
N LEU A 46 -21.21 2.12 -6.67
CA LEU A 46 -21.32 0.71 -7.06
C LEU A 46 -22.77 0.23 -6.99
N SER A 47 -23.16 -0.62 -7.94
CA SER A 47 -24.42 -1.35 -7.89
C SER A 47 -24.42 -2.37 -6.74
N ASN A 48 -25.61 -2.78 -6.28
CA ASN A 48 -25.71 -3.78 -5.21
C ASN A 48 -25.07 -5.12 -5.60
N GLU A 49 -25.14 -5.49 -6.88
CA GLU A 49 -24.49 -6.71 -7.39
C GLU A 49 -22.97 -6.63 -7.27
N GLU A 50 -22.37 -5.51 -7.71
CA GLU A 50 -20.92 -5.30 -7.57
C GLU A 50 -20.48 -5.33 -6.10
N LYS A 51 -21.25 -4.70 -5.20
CA LYS A 51 -20.98 -4.72 -3.76
C LYS A 51 -21.02 -6.14 -3.19
N ASN A 52 -22.01 -6.94 -3.58
CA ASN A 52 -22.14 -8.32 -3.14
C ASN A 52 -20.96 -9.18 -3.63
N ILE A 53 -20.59 -9.06 -4.91
CA ILE A 53 -19.44 -9.78 -5.49
C ILE A 53 -18.16 -9.45 -4.71
N LEU A 54 -17.88 -8.17 -4.43
CA LEU A 54 -16.69 -7.77 -3.67
C LEU A 54 -16.72 -8.33 -2.25
N LYS A 55 -17.87 -8.27 -1.57
CA LYS A 55 -18.03 -8.78 -0.20
C LYS A 55 -17.85 -10.29 -0.11
N GLU A 56 -18.44 -11.05 -1.03
CA GLU A 56 -18.28 -12.51 -1.12
C GLU A 56 -16.83 -12.92 -1.39
N ASN A 57 -16.06 -12.08 -2.06
CA ASN A 57 -14.63 -12.27 -2.30
C ASN A 57 -13.72 -11.70 -1.19
N GLY A 58 -14.29 -11.37 -0.03
CA GLY A 58 -13.54 -11.04 1.19
C GLY A 58 -13.16 -9.56 1.33
N MET A 59 -13.71 -8.67 0.51
CA MET A 59 -13.50 -7.23 0.67
C MET A 59 -14.31 -6.68 1.85
N SER A 60 -13.67 -5.85 2.67
CA SER A 60 -14.30 -5.20 3.82
C SER A 60 -15.39 -4.21 3.41
N ASP A 61 -16.45 -4.12 4.23
CA ASP A 61 -17.56 -3.19 4.02
C ASP A 61 -17.09 -1.74 3.89
N SER A 62 -16.12 -1.32 4.71
CA SER A 62 -15.58 0.04 4.67
C SER A 62 -14.94 0.39 3.32
N LEU A 63 -14.22 -0.54 2.68
CA LEU A 63 -13.68 -0.29 1.33
C LEU A 63 -14.78 -0.26 0.28
N ILE A 64 -15.76 -1.14 0.36
CA ILE A 64 -16.88 -1.21 -0.58
C ILE A 64 -17.72 0.07 -0.53
N GLU A 65 -18.00 0.59 0.67
CA GLU A 65 -18.81 1.79 0.89
C GLU A 65 -18.15 3.07 0.35
N ASN A 66 -16.82 3.13 0.39
CA ASN A 66 -16.05 4.29 -0.07
C ASN A 66 -15.52 4.14 -1.51
N ALA A 67 -15.81 3.02 -2.17
CA ALA A 67 -15.42 2.80 -3.55
C ALA A 67 -16.32 3.58 -4.52
N ILE A 68 -15.72 4.04 -5.62
CA ILE A 68 -16.43 4.71 -6.72
C ILE A 68 -16.15 3.96 -8.01
N LYS A 69 -17.09 4.02 -8.97
CA LYS A 69 -16.89 3.45 -10.29
C LYS A 69 -16.61 4.54 -11.30
N ASP A 70 -15.54 4.38 -12.08
CA ASP A 70 -15.19 5.32 -13.14
C ASP A 70 -15.99 5.08 -14.43
N LYS A 71 -15.79 5.97 -15.42
CA LYS A 71 -16.46 5.92 -16.72
C LYS A 71 -16.18 4.65 -17.55
N ASN A 72 -15.09 3.95 -17.24
CA ASN A 72 -14.68 2.72 -17.90
C ASN A 72 -15.20 1.48 -17.16
N GLY A 73 -15.96 1.66 -16.07
CA GLY A 73 -16.45 0.58 -15.23
C GLY A 73 -15.40 0.02 -14.26
N THR A 74 -14.25 0.68 -14.11
CA THR A 74 -13.23 0.25 -13.13
C THR A 74 -13.61 0.78 -11.75
N ILE A 75 -13.53 -0.09 -10.74
CA ILE A 75 -13.83 0.25 -9.35
C ILE A 75 -12.58 0.84 -8.71
N GLN A 76 -12.65 2.10 -8.29
CA GLN A 76 -11.56 2.81 -7.62
C GLN A 76 -11.75 2.72 -6.11
N LEU A 77 -10.81 2.08 -5.41
CA LEU A 77 -10.78 2.00 -3.96
C LEU A 77 -10.17 3.26 -3.36
N LYS A 78 -10.82 3.80 -2.33
CA LYS A 78 -10.24 4.85 -1.50
C LYS A 78 -9.30 4.24 -0.44
N THR A 79 -8.10 3.85 -0.87
CA THR A 79 -7.06 3.33 0.04
C THR A 79 -6.47 4.43 0.91
N LEU A 80 -5.94 4.05 2.08
CA LEU A 80 -5.19 4.97 2.94
C LEU A 80 -3.96 5.48 2.17
N ASN A 81 -3.72 6.79 2.25
CA ASN A 81 -2.64 7.47 1.55
C ASN A 81 -2.74 7.41 0.02
N SER A 82 -3.94 7.29 -0.54
CA SER A 82 -4.13 7.28 -2.00
C SER A 82 -3.63 8.54 -2.71
N TRP A 83 -3.57 9.68 -2.02
CA TRP A 83 -2.99 10.92 -2.54
C TRP A 83 -1.46 10.89 -2.70
N LEU A 84 -0.79 9.84 -2.22
CA LEU A 84 0.66 9.64 -2.40
C LEU A 84 0.99 8.88 -3.69
N GLU A 85 0.04 8.69 -4.61
CA GLU A 85 0.31 8.04 -5.91
C GLU A 85 1.54 8.65 -6.61
N GLY A 86 2.50 7.79 -6.95
CA GLY A 86 3.77 8.18 -7.59
C GLY A 86 4.80 8.79 -6.64
N ILE A 87 4.49 8.90 -5.34
CA ILE A 87 5.34 9.50 -4.31
C ILE A 87 5.97 8.39 -3.45
N LYS A 88 7.23 8.59 -3.08
CA LYS A 88 7.92 7.75 -2.10
C LYS A 88 7.74 8.30 -0.70
N HIS A 89 7.52 7.43 0.27
CA HIS A 89 7.52 7.81 1.68
C HIS A 89 8.87 8.40 2.07
N ASP A 90 8.89 9.59 2.67
CA ASP A 90 10.12 10.35 2.94
C ASP A 90 11.16 9.58 3.77
N THR A 91 10.70 8.85 4.78
CA THR A 91 11.58 8.06 5.66
C THR A 91 11.90 6.65 5.14
N THR A 92 10.90 5.89 4.70
CA THR A 92 11.08 4.47 4.33
C THR A 92 11.46 4.29 2.87
N LEU A 93 11.31 5.33 2.04
CA LEU A 93 11.52 5.34 0.59
C LEU A 93 10.62 4.37 -0.19
N VAL A 94 9.63 3.79 0.46
CA VAL A 94 8.61 2.92 -0.15
C VAL A 94 7.73 3.76 -1.08
N ALA A 95 7.62 3.35 -2.33
CA ALA A 95 6.77 4.01 -3.32
C ALA A 95 5.31 3.62 -3.09
N TYR A 96 4.40 4.58 -3.25
CA TYR A 96 2.97 4.33 -3.37
C TYR A 96 2.58 4.39 -4.83
N ASN A 97 2.16 3.26 -5.40
CA ASN A 97 1.81 3.16 -6.81
C ASN A 97 0.37 2.72 -6.97
N LYS A 98 -0.28 3.24 -8.02
CA LYS A 98 -1.57 2.74 -8.45
C LYS A 98 -1.41 1.34 -9.03
N LYS A 99 -2.22 0.41 -8.57
CA LYS A 99 -2.24 -0.97 -9.04
C LYS A 99 -3.65 -1.38 -9.39
N SER A 100 -3.76 -2.22 -10.42
CA SER A 100 -4.99 -2.86 -10.85
C SER A 100 -4.97 -4.32 -10.44
N ILE A 101 -6.04 -4.76 -9.80
CA ILE A 101 -6.29 -6.15 -9.38
C ILE A 101 -7.67 -6.59 -9.85
N GLU A 102 -7.92 -7.90 -9.87
CA GLU A 102 -9.23 -8.46 -10.19
C GLU A 102 -9.81 -9.12 -8.94
N VAL A 103 -11.06 -8.77 -8.61
CA VAL A 103 -11.80 -9.30 -7.46
C VAL A 103 -13.16 -9.79 -7.96
N GLY A 104 -13.37 -11.11 -7.95
CA GLY A 104 -14.64 -11.69 -8.44
C GLY A 104 -14.95 -11.34 -9.91
N GLY A 105 -13.94 -11.17 -10.76
CA GLY A 105 -14.10 -10.73 -12.16
C GLY A 105 -14.28 -9.22 -12.34
N LEU A 106 -14.34 -8.44 -11.26
CA LEU A 106 -14.41 -6.99 -11.31
C LEU A 106 -13.00 -6.40 -11.29
N LYS A 107 -12.74 -5.44 -12.17
CA LYS A 107 -11.48 -4.70 -12.19
C LYS A 107 -11.50 -3.65 -11.08
N VAL A 108 -10.55 -3.75 -10.16
CA VAL A 108 -10.42 -2.89 -8.99
C VAL A 108 -9.05 -2.22 -9.02
N GLU A 109 -9.01 -0.92 -8.78
CA GLU A 109 -7.79 -0.13 -8.72
C GLU A 109 -7.66 0.55 -7.36
N GLY A 110 -6.43 0.67 -6.88
CA GLY A 110 -6.12 1.37 -5.63
C GLY A 110 -4.63 1.73 -5.58
N VAL A 111 -4.26 2.56 -4.61
CA VAL A 111 -2.87 2.98 -4.41
C VAL A 111 -2.31 2.22 -3.22
N PHE A 112 -1.18 1.52 -3.43
CA PHE A 112 -0.58 0.62 -2.45
C PHE A 112 0.93 0.84 -2.35
N PRO A 113 1.52 0.61 -1.17
CA PRO A 113 2.96 0.60 -1.02
C PRO A 113 3.60 -0.57 -1.78
N GLU A 114 4.78 -0.34 -2.33
CA GLU A 114 5.64 -1.37 -2.90
C GLU A 114 6.81 -1.65 -1.96
N PHE A 115 6.60 -2.63 -1.08
CA PHE A 115 7.62 -3.07 -0.15
C PHE A 115 8.70 -3.90 -0.84
N GLU A 116 9.94 -3.72 -0.39
CA GLU A 116 11.01 -4.69 -0.65
C GLU A 116 10.74 -5.94 0.19
N SER A 117 10.34 -7.01 -0.49
CA SER A 117 10.06 -8.31 0.12
C SER A 117 11.28 -9.22 0.01
N VAL A 118 11.60 -9.92 1.09
CA VAL A 118 12.67 -10.94 1.08
C VAL A 118 12.14 -12.31 0.67
N PHE A 119 10.83 -12.53 0.76
CA PHE A 119 10.18 -13.77 0.35
C PHE A 119 8.70 -13.54 0.09
N ASP A 120 8.27 -13.89 -1.13
CA ASP A 120 6.87 -13.84 -1.54
C ASP A 120 6.30 -15.25 -1.58
N THR A 121 5.05 -15.39 -1.14
CA THR A 121 4.32 -16.65 -1.20
C THR A 121 2.84 -16.41 -1.42
N LYS A 122 2.11 -17.46 -1.78
CA LYS A 122 0.67 -17.40 -1.99
C LYS A 122 -0.01 -18.37 -1.06
N LEU A 123 -0.99 -17.91 -0.28
CA LEU A 123 -1.83 -18.74 0.58
C LEU A 123 -2.61 -19.77 -0.25
N SER A 124 -2.97 -20.87 0.38
CA SER A 124 -3.98 -21.78 -0.14
C SER A 124 -5.37 -21.12 -0.03
N LYS A 125 -6.28 -21.45 -0.97
CA LYS A 125 -7.56 -20.75 -1.10
C LYS A 125 -8.42 -20.86 0.16
N GLU A 126 -8.35 -22.01 0.84
CA GLU A 126 -9.02 -22.27 2.10
C GLU A 126 -8.56 -21.34 3.24
N ASN A 127 -7.36 -20.75 3.14
CA ASN A 127 -6.81 -19.84 4.14
C ASN A 127 -6.96 -18.37 3.79
N TYR A 128 -7.60 -18.01 2.67
CA TYR A 128 -7.80 -16.60 2.30
C TYR A 128 -8.55 -15.82 3.37
N ASN A 129 -9.59 -16.42 3.96
CA ASN A 129 -10.39 -15.80 5.03
C ASN A 129 -9.99 -16.29 6.44
N ALA A 130 -8.85 -16.96 6.59
CA ALA A 130 -8.40 -17.44 7.90
C ALA A 130 -7.82 -16.30 8.76
N THR A 131 -7.67 -16.57 10.06
CA THR A 131 -7.03 -15.64 11.01
C THR A 131 -5.58 -15.36 10.64
N ASP A 132 -5.02 -14.21 11.06
CA ASP A 132 -3.61 -13.89 10.80
C ASP A 132 -2.69 -15.01 11.32
N LYS A 133 -3.02 -15.58 12.48
CA LYS A 133 -2.29 -16.73 13.05
C LYS A 133 -2.21 -17.92 12.08
N ASN A 134 -3.32 -18.29 11.45
CA ASN A 134 -3.36 -19.44 10.55
C ASN A 134 -2.68 -19.13 9.20
N GLN A 135 -2.90 -17.93 8.67
CA GLN A 135 -2.23 -17.46 7.46
C GLN A 135 -0.71 -17.43 7.65
N PHE A 136 -0.24 -16.85 8.75
CA PHE A 136 1.20 -16.75 9.03
C PHE A 136 1.82 -18.11 9.32
N LYS A 137 1.08 -19.04 9.93
CA LYS A 137 1.53 -20.44 10.08
C LYS A 137 1.79 -21.10 8.73
N GLU A 138 0.89 -20.92 7.77
CA GLU A 138 1.08 -21.43 6.40
C GLU A 138 2.30 -20.77 5.73
N CYS A 139 2.39 -19.44 5.80
CA CYS A 139 3.52 -18.70 5.23
C CYS A 139 4.86 -19.12 5.84
N ASN A 140 4.94 -19.29 7.16
CA ASN A 140 6.15 -19.77 7.85
C ASN A 140 6.53 -21.18 7.41
N SER A 141 5.55 -22.07 7.20
CA SER A 141 5.81 -23.42 6.67
C SER A 141 6.43 -23.37 5.27
N LYS A 142 5.90 -22.51 4.39
CA LYS A 142 6.43 -22.32 3.02
C LYS A 142 7.81 -21.68 3.01
N LEU A 143 8.04 -20.69 3.88
CA LEU A 143 9.35 -20.07 4.07
C LEU A 143 10.38 -21.11 4.52
N LYS A 144 10.04 -21.94 5.53
CA LYS A 144 10.90 -23.01 6.02
C LYS A 144 11.31 -23.98 4.92
N GLU A 145 10.33 -24.49 4.17
CA GLU A 145 10.58 -25.41 3.05
C GLU A 145 11.48 -24.79 1.98
N THR A 146 11.25 -23.51 1.64
CA THR A 146 12.03 -22.85 0.59
C THR A 146 13.46 -22.55 1.04
N VAL A 147 13.64 -22.05 2.28
CA VAL A 147 14.96 -21.73 2.85
C VAL A 147 15.87 -22.97 2.98
N GLN A 148 15.30 -24.16 3.08
CA GLN A 148 16.06 -25.42 3.08
C GLN A 148 16.65 -25.76 1.70
N ASN A 149 16.03 -25.29 0.62
CA ASN A 149 16.38 -25.65 -0.76
C ASN A 149 16.98 -24.51 -1.58
N ASP A 150 16.89 -23.26 -1.10
CA ASP A 150 17.38 -22.06 -1.78
C ASP A 150 18.50 -21.39 -0.96
N GLU A 151 19.74 -21.59 -1.39
CA GLU A 151 20.92 -20.99 -0.77
C GLU A 151 20.96 -19.45 -0.87
N ILE A 152 20.37 -18.87 -1.92
CA ILE A 152 20.33 -17.42 -2.11
C ILE A 152 19.35 -16.82 -1.11
N LEU A 153 18.15 -17.38 -1.00
CA LEU A 153 17.16 -16.98 -0.02
C LEU A 153 17.72 -17.12 1.41
N ARG A 154 18.36 -18.26 1.70
CA ARG A 154 18.94 -18.56 3.03
C ARG A 154 19.95 -17.49 3.47
N LYS A 155 20.73 -16.93 2.55
CA LYS A 155 21.74 -15.88 2.84
C LYS A 155 21.13 -14.54 3.30
N ASN A 156 19.82 -14.34 3.16
CA ASN A 156 19.13 -13.15 3.67
C ASN A 156 18.88 -13.21 5.19
N PHE A 157 19.11 -14.36 5.83
CA PHE A 157 18.81 -14.59 7.24
C PHE A 157 20.08 -14.91 8.03
N ASN A 158 20.18 -14.36 9.23
CA ASN A 158 21.23 -14.74 10.19
C ASN A 158 20.88 -16.04 10.93
N GLU A 159 21.83 -16.58 11.71
CA GLU A 159 21.65 -17.86 12.42
C GLU A 159 20.41 -17.89 13.32
N GLN A 160 20.15 -16.82 14.08
CA GLN A 160 18.97 -16.72 14.94
C GLN A 160 17.66 -16.74 14.11
N GLN A 161 17.63 -16.03 12.99
CA GLN A 161 16.47 -16.02 12.10
C GLN A 161 16.25 -17.37 11.44
N LEU A 162 17.33 -18.07 11.06
CA LEU A 162 17.26 -19.42 10.50
C LEU A 162 16.73 -20.43 11.53
N GLU A 163 17.11 -20.32 12.80
CA GLU A 163 16.56 -21.13 13.88
C GLU A 163 15.04 -20.89 14.06
N MET A 164 14.62 -19.62 14.06
CA MET A 164 13.19 -19.27 14.10
C MET A 164 12.41 -19.85 12.92
N ILE A 165 12.95 -19.73 11.71
CA ILE A 165 12.35 -20.31 10.50
C ILE A 165 12.23 -21.82 10.62
N GLU A 166 13.26 -22.51 11.11
CA GLU A 166 13.22 -23.95 11.34
C GLU A 166 12.16 -24.34 12.39
N ASN A 167 11.91 -23.49 13.39
CA ASN A 167 10.84 -23.66 14.37
C ASN A 167 9.44 -23.27 13.85
N GLY A 168 9.31 -22.83 12.59
CA GLY A 168 8.04 -22.40 12.00
C GLY A 168 7.56 -21.03 12.47
N GLU A 169 8.48 -20.20 12.95
CA GLU A 169 8.22 -18.85 13.43
C GLU A 169 8.59 -17.79 12.37
N THR A 170 7.95 -16.63 12.45
CA THR A 170 8.33 -15.49 11.62
C THR A 170 9.67 -14.96 12.11
N PRO A 171 10.70 -14.86 11.25
CA PRO A 171 12.03 -14.44 11.68
C PRO A 171 12.00 -13.02 12.26
N ARG A 172 12.73 -12.82 13.37
CA ARG A 172 12.77 -11.53 14.07
C ARG A 172 13.18 -10.39 13.12
N GLY A 173 12.45 -9.27 13.20
CA GLY A 173 12.66 -8.09 12.37
C GLY A 173 11.84 -8.11 11.06
N TYR A 174 11.11 -9.19 10.80
CA TYR A 174 10.19 -9.30 9.68
C TYR A 174 8.74 -9.44 10.15
N THR A 175 7.81 -9.07 9.27
CA THR A 175 6.38 -9.29 9.41
C THR A 175 5.82 -9.81 8.09
N TRP A 176 4.77 -10.62 8.18
CA TRP A 176 3.98 -10.96 7.00
C TRP A 176 3.07 -9.78 6.65
N HIS A 177 3.18 -9.31 5.42
CA HIS A 177 2.35 -8.27 4.82
C HIS A 177 1.39 -8.93 3.83
N HIS A 178 0.09 -8.64 3.95
CA HIS A 178 -0.91 -9.04 2.98
C HIS A 178 -0.84 -8.12 1.76
N ASN A 179 -0.40 -8.66 0.62
CA ASN A 179 -0.34 -7.91 -0.64
C ASN A 179 -1.75 -7.66 -1.21
N GLU A 180 -1.93 -6.59 -1.98
CA GLU A 180 -3.20 -6.28 -2.64
C GLU A 180 -3.71 -7.38 -3.58
N LYS A 181 -2.79 -8.19 -4.14
CA LYS A 181 -3.13 -9.34 -4.97
C LYS A 181 -3.66 -10.49 -4.11
N ILE A 182 -4.71 -11.12 -4.60
CA ILE A 182 -5.48 -12.14 -3.87
C ILE A 182 -4.58 -13.29 -3.39
N GLY A 183 -4.52 -13.46 -2.07
CA GLY A 183 -3.78 -14.52 -1.39
C GLY A 183 -2.27 -14.33 -1.37
N GLU A 184 -1.72 -13.28 -1.97
CA GLU A 184 -0.27 -13.04 -1.96
C GLU A 184 0.17 -12.44 -0.62
N MET A 185 1.25 -12.99 -0.10
CA MET A 185 1.84 -12.66 1.19
C MET A 185 3.32 -12.36 0.98
N GLN A 186 3.80 -11.31 1.63
CA GLN A 186 5.17 -10.83 1.48
C GLN A 186 5.84 -10.77 2.85
N LEU A 187 7.05 -11.29 2.95
CA LEU A 187 7.87 -11.16 4.15
C LEU A 187 8.67 -9.87 4.03
N VAL A 188 8.30 -8.85 4.81
CA VAL A 188 8.86 -7.50 4.74
C VAL A 188 9.45 -7.08 6.08
N LYS A 189 10.40 -6.13 6.08
CA LYS A 189 10.97 -5.61 7.33
C LYS A 189 9.89 -4.93 8.17
N THR A 190 9.79 -5.31 9.44
CA THR A 190 8.75 -4.82 10.37
C THR A 190 8.82 -3.31 10.56
N ASP A 191 10.01 -2.72 10.63
CA ASP A 191 10.18 -1.29 10.86
C ASP A 191 9.74 -0.45 9.66
N VAL A 192 10.05 -0.90 8.44
CA VAL A 192 9.59 -0.30 7.18
C VAL A 192 8.08 -0.38 7.05
N HIS A 193 7.52 -1.58 7.29
CA HIS A 193 6.08 -1.81 7.26
C HIS A 193 5.33 -0.92 8.26
N ASN A 194 5.78 -0.87 9.52
CA ASN A 194 5.11 -0.10 10.58
C ASN A 194 5.17 1.41 10.36
N LYS A 195 6.20 1.91 9.69
CA LYS A 195 6.33 3.34 9.35
C LYS A 195 5.57 3.72 8.09
N THR A 196 5.17 2.75 7.26
CA THR A 196 4.49 2.99 5.99
C THR A 196 3.01 2.69 6.17
N ALA A 197 2.21 3.68 6.59
CA ALA A 197 0.77 3.47 6.79
C ALA A 197 0.05 3.20 5.45
N HIS A 198 -0.79 2.16 5.40
CA HIS A 198 -1.47 1.76 4.16
C HIS A 198 -2.73 0.91 4.44
N THR A 199 -3.57 0.76 3.41
CA THR A 199 -4.60 -0.28 3.37
C THR A 199 -3.95 -1.60 2.94
N GLY A 200 -3.82 -2.55 3.87
CA GLY A 200 -3.29 -3.88 3.55
C GLY A 200 -4.27 -4.75 2.76
N GLY A 201 -3.75 -5.73 2.02
CA GLY A 201 -4.52 -6.64 1.17
C GLY A 201 -5.58 -7.45 1.90
N LYS A 202 -5.44 -7.65 3.21
CA LYS A 202 -6.46 -8.30 4.04
C LYS A 202 -7.82 -7.60 3.99
N ALA A 203 -7.83 -6.27 3.82
CA ALA A 203 -9.08 -5.52 3.65
C ALA A 203 -9.75 -5.75 2.29
N ILE A 204 -9.01 -6.27 1.30
CA ILE A 204 -9.47 -6.51 -0.07
C ILE A 204 -9.98 -7.94 -0.24
N TRP A 205 -9.31 -8.93 0.36
CA TRP A 205 -9.60 -10.34 0.09
C TRP A 205 -9.54 -11.25 1.31
N GLY A 206 -9.09 -10.75 2.47
CA GLY A 206 -8.86 -11.56 3.66
C GLY A 206 -9.97 -11.47 4.72
N GLY A 207 -11.14 -10.96 4.35
CA GLY A 207 -12.28 -10.76 5.24
C GLY A 207 -12.13 -9.61 6.24
N GLY A 208 -11.16 -8.72 6.02
CA GLY A 208 -11.04 -7.47 6.78
C GLY A 208 -10.65 -7.66 8.26
N GLN A 209 -11.13 -6.76 9.13
CA GLN A 209 -10.79 -6.74 10.56
C GLN A 209 -11.40 -7.90 11.35
N GLU A 210 -12.53 -8.44 10.91
CA GLU A 210 -13.22 -9.55 11.58
C GLU A 210 -12.37 -10.82 11.66
N ASN A 211 -11.42 -10.97 10.74
CA ASN A 211 -10.53 -12.13 10.65
C ASN A 211 -9.08 -11.81 11.05
N ARG A 212 -8.79 -10.71 11.76
CA ARG A 212 -7.43 -10.45 12.28
C ARG A 212 -7.07 -11.39 13.43
#